data_AF-A0AAD9VQS0-F1
#
_entry.id   AF-A0AAD9VQS0-F1
#
_cell.length_a   1.000
_cell.length_b   1.000
_cell.length_c   1.000
_cell.angle_alpha   90.00
_cell.angle_beta   90.00
_cell.angle_gamma   90.00
#
_symmetry.space_group_name_H-M   'P 1'
#
loop_
_entity.id
_entity.type
_entity.pdbx_description
1 polymer ?
#
loop_
_entity_poly.entity_id
_entity_poly.type
_entity_poly.pdbx_seq_one_letter_code
_entity_poly.pdbx_strand_id
1 'polypeptide(L)'
;MADSTELETRREEEYEMQLLGFHSRAVYATLESIVQETIKSKCKKLCKTLQTKYDSNPEKLRELEEVEKQLIQIYCTRAIPHLKNIESTIKKFIFIPKHVLLKEDKCQRTQYTDEEFQKLQEHLKDLQQRAKRATIINAAVKEELSTVDQLQSCIAKNNTMCDITENSFPNLDTNRNMLTVLEYYKEFHNKLSCSLIETQKEKYNPFENIEGEICDFDSL
;
A
#
# COMPACT_ATOMS: atom_id res chain seq x y z
N MET A 1 -34.91 0.44 34.38
CA MET A 1 -35.65 0.93 33.18
C MET A 1 -35.35 2.39 32.86
N ALA A 2 -35.33 3.32 33.83
CA ALA A 2 -35.02 4.74 33.57
C ALA A 2 -33.61 5.01 32.99
N ASP A 3 -32.64 4.13 33.25
CA ASP A 3 -31.25 4.30 32.80
C ASP A 3 -31.06 4.04 31.29
N SER A 4 -31.84 3.10 30.74
CA SER A 4 -31.79 2.76 29.31
C SER A 4 -32.39 3.87 28.44
N THR A 5 -33.46 4.52 28.92
CA THR A 5 -34.13 5.59 28.17
C THR A 5 -33.29 6.86 28.12
N GLU A 6 -32.58 7.18 29.21
CA GLU A 6 -31.67 8.33 29.26
C GLU A 6 -30.47 8.14 28.31
N LEU A 7 -29.90 6.93 28.28
CA LEU A 7 -28.82 6.60 27.35
C LEU A 7 -29.25 6.72 25.89
N GLU A 8 -30.45 6.25 25.54
CA GLU A 8 -31.00 6.41 24.19
C GLU A 8 -31.20 7.88 23.83
N THR A 9 -31.75 8.68 24.73
CA THR A 9 -31.91 10.12 24.47
C THR A 9 -30.58 10.82 24.28
N ARG A 10 -29.52 10.43 25.01
CA ARG A 10 -28.19 11.00 24.82
C ARG A 10 -27.59 10.64 23.47
N ARG A 11 -27.77 9.41 22.99
CA ARG A 11 -27.34 9.01 21.63
C ARG A 11 -28.07 9.79 20.55
N GLU A 12 -29.37 10.03 20.73
CA GLU A 12 -30.16 10.87 19.81
C GLU A 12 -29.62 12.30 19.78
N GLU A 13 -29.34 12.88 20.96
CA GLU A 13 -28.76 14.23 21.08
C GLU A 13 -27.35 14.34 20.48
N GLU A 14 -26.52 13.30 20.62
CA GLU A 14 -25.19 13.24 19.99
C GLU A 14 -25.32 13.30 18.46
N TYR A 15 -26.30 12.60 17.89
CA TYR A 15 -26.55 12.60 16.45
C TYR A 15 -27.06 13.96 15.96
N GLU A 16 -27.97 14.59 16.72
CA GLU A 16 -28.43 15.97 16.47
C GLU A 16 -27.24 16.94 16.48
N MET A 17 -26.34 16.80 17.46
CA MET A 17 -25.17 17.65 17.62
C MET A 17 -24.18 17.51 16.46
N GLN A 18 -23.99 16.31 15.91
CA GLN A 18 -23.14 16.09 14.75
C GLN A 18 -23.64 16.83 13.50
N LEU A 19 -24.95 16.85 13.27
CA LEU A 19 -25.54 17.52 12.10
C LEU A 19 -25.69 19.04 12.29
N LEU A 20 -26.21 19.47 13.44
CA LEU A 20 -26.69 20.84 13.66
C LEU A 20 -25.74 21.68 14.52
N GLY A 21 -24.80 21.04 15.24
CA GLY A 21 -23.93 21.71 16.21
C GLY A 21 -24.61 22.06 17.54
N PHE A 22 -25.88 21.71 17.70
CA PHE A 22 -26.67 21.85 18.92
C PHE A 22 -27.70 20.73 19.00
N HIS A 23 -28.23 20.47 20.20
CA HIS A 23 -29.26 19.46 20.43
C HIS A 23 -30.58 20.10 20.90
N SER A 24 -31.67 19.37 20.72
CA SER A 24 -33.04 19.83 21.00
C SER A 24 -33.24 20.35 22.43
N ARG A 25 -32.65 19.69 23.43
CA ARG A 25 -32.71 20.12 24.84
C ARG A 25 -31.99 21.45 25.10
N ALA A 26 -30.88 21.75 24.43
CA ALA A 26 -30.22 23.05 24.55
C ALA A 26 -31.08 24.18 23.97
N VAL A 27 -31.74 23.94 22.84
CA VAL A 27 -32.68 24.89 22.23
C VAL A 27 -33.89 25.13 23.14
N TYR A 28 -34.43 24.07 23.75
CA TYR A 28 -35.50 24.21 24.72
C TYR A 28 -35.07 25.01 25.97
N ALA A 29 -33.93 24.69 26.56
CA ALA A 29 -33.42 25.38 27.74
C ALA A 29 -33.16 26.88 27.50
N THR A 30 -32.60 27.22 26.33
CA THR A 30 -32.41 28.63 25.93
C THR A 30 -33.74 29.34 25.73
N LEU A 31 -34.73 28.70 25.10
CA LEU A 31 -36.06 29.28 24.94
C LEU A 31 -36.77 29.48 26.29
N GLU A 32 -36.70 28.50 27.19
CA GLU A 32 -37.23 28.59 28.54
C GLU A 32 -36.62 29.79 29.29
N SER A 33 -35.29 29.92 29.24
CA SER A 33 -34.57 31.05 29.84
C SER A 33 -35.04 32.39 29.27
N ILE A 34 -35.15 32.52 27.94
CA ILE A 34 -35.61 33.75 27.27
C ILE A 34 -37.03 34.13 27.72
N VAL A 35 -37.94 33.15 27.82
CA VAL A 35 -39.33 33.38 28.24
C VAL A 35 -39.37 33.84 29.70
N GLN A 36 -38.65 33.15 30.59
CA GLN A 36 -38.59 33.52 32.00
C GLN A 36 -37.98 34.92 32.21
N GLU A 37 -36.90 35.24 31.50
CA GLU A 37 -36.27 36.58 31.54
C GLU A 37 -37.19 37.65 31.00
N THR A 38 -37.94 37.36 29.94
CA THR A 38 -38.92 38.29 29.36
C THR A 38 -40.04 38.59 30.36
N ILE A 39 -40.59 37.56 31.02
CA ILE A 39 -41.62 37.72 32.07
C ILE A 39 -41.07 38.61 33.20
N LYS A 40 -39.88 38.27 33.73
CA LYS A 40 -39.22 39.04 34.79
C LYS A 40 -38.99 40.50 34.38
N SER A 41 -38.44 40.73 33.18
CA SER A 41 -38.15 42.06 32.66
C SER A 41 -39.42 42.90 32.50
N LYS A 42 -40.52 42.32 32.00
CA LYS A 42 -41.80 43.01 31.83
C LYS A 42 -42.46 43.32 33.17
N CYS A 43 -42.48 42.38 34.12
CA CYS A 43 -43.01 42.61 35.46
C CYS A 43 -42.23 43.72 36.18
N LYS A 44 -40.89 43.67 36.13
CA LYS A 44 -40.03 44.70 36.73
C LYS A 44 -40.22 46.08 36.09
N LYS A 45 -40.40 46.14 34.76
CA LYS A 45 -40.71 47.40 34.05
C LYS A 45 -42.07 47.96 34.47
N LEU A 46 -43.07 47.10 34.65
CA LEU A 46 -44.40 47.49 35.12
C LEU A 46 -44.31 48.08 36.54
N CYS A 47 -43.66 47.38 37.48
CA CYS A 47 -43.49 47.86 38.85
C CYS A 47 -42.71 49.18 38.91
N LYS A 48 -41.61 49.31 38.17
CA LYS A 48 -40.85 50.58 38.07
C LYS A 48 -41.71 51.75 37.55
N THR A 49 -42.55 51.49 36.54
CA THR A 49 -43.44 52.51 35.99
C THR A 49 -44.49 52.94 37.01
N LEU A 50 -45.03 52.00 37.79
CA LEU A 50 -45.95 52.30 38.88
C LEU A 50 -45.26 53.12 39.99
N GLN A 51 -44.04 52.76 40.38
CA GLN A 51 -43.24 53.52 41.37
C GLN A 51 -42.96 54.96 40.93
N THR A 52 -42.72 55.17 39.64
CA THR A 52 -42.39 56.50 39.11
C THR A 52 -43.63 57.39 38.96
N LYS A 53 -44.80 56.79 38.69
CA LYS A 53 -46.07 57.52 38.50
C LYS A 53 -46.80 57.83 39.81
N TYR A 54 -46.63 57.00 40.83
CA TYR A 54 -47.31 57.17 42.11
C TYR A 54 -46.26 57.40 43.20
N ASP A 55 -46.32 58.55 43.87
CA ASP A 55 -45.42 58.89 44.98
C ASP A 55 -45.57 57.82 46.08
N SER A 56 -44.55 56.98 46.20
CA SER A 56 -44.67 55.69 46.88
C SER A 56 -44.09 55.78 48.29
N ASN A 57 -44.97 55.83 49.28
CA ASN A 57 -44.65 55.61 50.70
C ASN A 57 -43.86 54.28 50.85
N PRO A 58 -42.88 54.18 51.77
CA PRO A 58 -41.98 53.01 51.85
C PRO A 58 -42.69 51.68 52.14
N GLU A 59 -43.86 51.70 52.79
CA GLU A 59 -44.69 50.50 52.96
C GLU A 59 -45.31 50.01 51.63
N LYS A 60 -45.81 50.93 50.80
CA LYS A 60 -46.39 50.60 49.48
C LYS A 60 -45.33 50.09 48.51
N LEU A 61 -44.08 50.52 48.65
CA LEU A 61 -42.96 49.97 47.90
C LEU A 61 -42.71 48.50 48.24
N ARG A 62 -42.76 48.13 49.52
CA ARG A 62 -42.61 46.73 49.95
C ARG A 62 -43.76 45.85 49.48
N GLU A 63 -44.99 46.33 49.57
CA GLU A 63 -46.16 45.63 49.03
C GLU A 63 -46.04 45.41 47.51
N LEU A 64 -45.57 46.42 46.77
CA LEU A 64 -45.39 46.32 45.33
C LEU A 64 -44.28 45.32 44.94
N GLU A 65 -43.17 45.26 45.69
CA GLU A 65 -42.12 44.26 45.48
C GLU A 65 -42.60 42.83 45.74
N GLU A 66 -43.46 42.63 46.74
CA GLU A 66 -44.05 41.33 47.03
C GLU A 66 -45.04 40.91 45.93
N VAL A 67 -45.88 41.85 45.47
CA VAL A 67 -46.77 41.63 44.32
C VAL A 67 -45.98 41.35 43.04
N GLU A 68 -44.82 42.01 42.82
CA GLU A 68 -43.93 41.71 41.68
C GLU A 68 -43.50 40.24 41.67
N LYS A 69 -43.02 39.74 42.82
CA LYS A 69 -42.56 38.36 42.96
C LYS A 69 -43.70 37.36 42.72
N GLN A 70 -44.87 37.62 43.30
CA GLN A 70 -46.05 36.78 43.11
C GLN A 70 -46.49 36.78 41.64
N LEU A 71 -46.46 37.94 40.98
CA LEU A 71 -46.81 38.08 39.58
C LEU A 71 -45.86 37.27 38.68
N ILE A 72 -44.55 37.41 38.90
CA ILE A 72 -43.53 36.62 38.19
C ILE A 72 -43.77 35.13 38.40
N GLN A 73 -43.99 34.70 39.64
CA GLN A 73 -44.22 33.29 39.96
C GLN A 73 -45.45 32.75 39.23
N ILE A 74 -46.59 33.44 39.29
CA ILE A 74 -47.83 33.02 38.64
C ILE A 74 -47.65 32.90 37.12
N TYR A 75 -47.04 33.91 36.49
CA TYR A 75 -46.82 33.88 35.04
C TYR A 75 -45.85 32.78 34.61
N CYS A 76 -44.75 32.59 35.34
CA CYS A 76 -43.82 31.50 35.07
C CYS A 76 -44.51 30.12 35.23
N THR A 77 -45.25 29.90 36.31
CA THR A 77 -45.98 28.64 36.53
C THR A 77 -47.02 28.38 35.44
N ARG A 78 -47.75 29.41 35.01
CA ARG A 78 -48.72 29.29 33.91
C ARG A 78 -48.07 29.08 32.54
N ALA A 79 -46.81 29.50 32.35
CA ALA A 79 -46.08 29.30 31.11
C ALA A 79 -45.57 27.85 30.94
N ILE A 80 -45.32 27.11 32.03
CA ILE A 80 -44.81 25.72 32.00
C ILE A 80 -45.57 24.79 31.04
N PRO A 81 -46.91 24.66 31.06
CA PRO A 81 -47.62 23.76 30.15
C PRO A 81 -47.44 24.14 28.68
N HIS A 82 -47.37 25.45 28.38
CA HIS A 82 -47.13 25.92 27.02
C HIS A 82 -45.69 25.64 26.59
N LEU A 83 -44.71 25.82 27.47
CA LEU A 83 -43.32 25.48 27.24
C LEU A 83 -43.15 23.98 26.95
N LYS A 84 -43.83 23.10 27.68
CA LYS A 84 -43.81 21.64 27.41
C LYS A 84 -44.36 21.28 26.02
N ASN A 85 -45.41 21.96 25.57
CA ASN A 85 -45.92 21.74 24.21
C ASN A 85 -44.93 22.21 23.14
N ILE A 86 -44.23 23.31 23.41
CA ILE A 86 -43.17 23.81 22.54
C ILE A 86 -41.97 22.85 22.54
N GLU A 87 -41.59 22.30 23.69
CA GLU A 87 -40.54 21.26 23.80
C GLU A 87 -40.83 20.07 22.86
N SER A 88 -42.05 19.54 22.91
CA SER A 88 -42.47 18.44 22.02
C SER A 88 -42.36 18.82 20.54
N THR A 89 -42.67 20.07 20.21
CA THR A 89 -42.61 20.59 18.84
C THR A 89 -41.16 20.75 18.38
N ILE A 90 -40.31 21.37 19.21
CA ILE A 90 -38.87 21.53 18.98
C ILE A 90 -38.23 20.16 18.73
N LYS A 91 -38.55 19.17 19.58
CA LYS A 91 -38.05 17.82 19.42
C LYS A 91 -38.42 17.26 18.04
N LYS A 92 -39.66 17.43 17.57
CA LYS A 92 -40.07 16.93 16.24
C LYS A 92 -39.31 17.54 15.06
N PHE A 93 -38.89 18.80 15.16
CA PHE A 93 -38.20 19.49 14.05
C PHE A 93 -36.69 19.30 14.06
N ILE A 94 -36.09 19.17 15.25
CA ILE A 94 -34.64 19.02 15.40
C ILE A 94 -34.23 17.55 15.33
N PHE A 95 -35.13 16.64 15.72
CA PHE A 95 -34.84 15.22 15.77
C PHE A 95 -34.48 14.63 14.41
N ILE A 96 -33.37 13.90 14.40
CA ILE A 96 -32.96 13.10 13.25
C ILE A 96 -33.59 11.72 13.37
N PRO A 97 -34.40 11.27 12.38
CA PRO A 97 -35.03 9.97 12.44
C PRO A 97 -34.00 8.83 12.51
N LYS A 98 -34.24 7.82 13.35
CA LYS A 98 -33.33 6.67 13.57
C LYS A 98 -32.99 5.88 12.29
N HIS A 99 -33.83 5.98 11.26
CA HIS A 99 -33.64 5.29 9.99
C HIS A 99 -32.84 6.13 8.97
N VAL A 100 -32.49 7.36 9.31
CA VAL A 100 -31.73 8.27 8.46
C VAL A 100 -30.28 8.23 8.88
N LEU A 101 -29.42 7.84 7.94
CA LEU A 101 -27.98 7.97 8.05
C LEU A 101 -27.55 9.34 7.50
N LEU A 102 -26.73 10.04 8.26
CA LEU A 102 -26.04 11.25 7.84
C LEU A 102 -25.09 10.97 6.67
N LYS A 103 -24.71 12.03 5.95
CA LYS A 103 -23.86 11.88 4.76
C LYS A 103 -22.46 11.43 5.14
N GLU A 104 -22.01 11.87 6.30
CA GLU A 104 -20.74 11.55 6.95
C GLU A 104 -20.66 10.06 7.27
N ASP A 105 -21.77 9.45 7.67
CA ASP A 105 -21.85 8.03 8.06
C ASP A 105 -22.22 7.09 6.91
N LYS A 106 -22.18 7.56 5.65
CA LYS A 106 -22.51 6.69 4.50
C LYS A 106 -21.66 5.43 4.44
N CYS A 107 -20.41 5.49 4.91
CA CYS A 107 -19.53 4.32 5.01
C CYS A 107 -20.03 3.28 6.02
N GLN A 108 -20.76 3.71 7.05
CA GLN A 108 -21.36 2.82 8.04
C GLN A 108 -22.63 2.13 7.55
N ARG A 109 -23.14 2.47 6.34
CA ARG A 109 -24.28 1.78 5.74
C ARG A 109 -23.99 0.28 5.54
N THR A 110 -22.75 -0.05 5.20
CA THR A 110 -22.25 -1.43 5.16
C THR A 110 -21.28 -1.58 6.31
N GLN A 111 -21.75 -2.17 7.39
CA GLN A 111 -20.91 -2.44 8.55
C GLN A 111 -20.11 -3.71 8.29
N TYR A 112 -18.80 -3.63 8.51
CA TYR A 112 -17.93 -4.79 8.55
C TYR A 112 -17.75 -5.19 9.99
N THR A 113 -17.84 -6.49 10.26
CA THR A 113 -17.42 -7.03 11.55
C THR A 113 -15.90 -6.95 11.67
N ASP A 114 -15.39 -6.92 12.91
CA ASP A 114 -13.94 -6.90 13.15
C ASP A 114 -13.23 -8.10 12.51
N GLU A 115 -13.89 -9.27 12.49
CA GLU A 115 -13.39 -10.48 11.84
C GLU A 115 -13.29 -10.33 10.32
N GLU A 116 -14.30 -9.74 9.68
CA GLU A 116 -14.28 -9.47 8.23
C GLU A 116 -13.21 -8.45 7.88
N PHE A 117 -13.05 -7.41 8.71
CA PHE A 117 -12.01 -6.41 8.54
C PHE A 117 -10.62 -7.02 8.63
N GLN A 118 -10.39 -7.88 9.63
CA GLN A 118 -9.11 -8.58 9.79
C GLN A 118 -8.83 -9.52 8.62
N LYS A 119 -9.82 -10.30 8.16
CA LYS A 119 -9.68 -11.15 6.97
C LYS A 119 -9.33 -10.34 5.72
N LEU A 120 -9.97 -9.17 5.55
CA LEU A 120 -9.68 -8.28 4.42
C LEU A 120 -8.23 -7.76 4.49
N GLN A 121 -7.75 -7.41 5.68
CA GLN A 121 -6.39 -6.94 5.90
C GLN A 121 -5.35 -8.03 5.61
N GLU A 122 -5.60 -9.27 6.04
CA GLU A 122 -4.75 -10.43 5.75
C GLU A 122 -4.71 -10.73 4.25
N HIS A 123 -5.86 -10.72 3.58
CA HIS A 123 -5.94 -10.92 2.14
C HIS A 123 -5.20 -9.83 1.36
N LEU A 124 -5.30 -8.57 1.80
CA LEU A 124 -4.56 -7.46 1.21
C LEU A 124 -3.04 -7.67 1.36
N LYS A 125 -2.58 -8.12 2.52
CA LYS A 125 -1.16 -8.43 2.78
C LYS A 125 -0.65 -9.56 1.89
N ASP A 126 -1.43 -10.64 1.72
CA ASP A 126 -1.08 -11.74 0.82
C ASP A 126 -0.97 -11.25 -0.63
N LEU A 127 -1.96 -10.49 -1.11
CA LEU A 127 -1.95 -9.92 -2.46
C LEU A 127 -0.74 -9.01 -2.71
N GLN A 128 -0.38 -8.17 -1.74
CA GLN A 128 0.82 -7.33 -1.85
C GLN A 128 2.09 -8.17 -1.93
N GLN A 129 2.20 -9.25 -1.14
CA GLN A 129 3.36 -10.13 -1.20
C GLN A 129 3.42 -10.88 -2.53
N ARG A 130 2.29 -11.37 -3.03
CA ARG A 130 2.19 -12.03 -4.34
C ARG A 130 2.54 -11.09 -5.47
N ALA A 131 2.08 -9.85 -5.43
CA ALA A 131 2.44 -8.83 -6.42
C ALA A 131 3.96 -8.58 -6.43
N LYS A 132 4.60 -8.44 -5.25
CA LYS A 132 6.06 -8.29 -5.16
C LYS A 132 6.82 -9.48 -5.77
N ARG A 133 6.40 -10.71 -5.46
CA ARG A 133 7.00 -11.94 -6.02
C ARG A 133 6.84 -11.99 -7.54
N ALA A 134 5.64 -11.67 -8.04
CA ALA A 134 5.37 -11.63 -9.47
C ALA A 134 6.25 -10.60 -10.19
N THR A 135 6.47 -9.42 -9.59
CA THR A 135 7.38 -8.41 -10.16
C THR A 135 8.81 -8.91 -10.27
N ILE A 136 9.32 -9.59 -9.23
CA ILE A 136 10.67 -10.16 -9.23
C ILE A 136 10.80 -11.25 -10.30
N ILE A 137 9.83 -12.17 -10.36
CA ILE A 137 9.83 -13.24 -11.37
C ILE A 137 9.75 -12.65 -12.78
N ASN A 138 8.89 -11.65 -13.00
CA ASN A 138 8.77 -11.00 -14.30
C ASN A 138 10.08 -10.29 -14.71
N ALA A 139 10.84 -9.74 -13.76
CA ALA A 139 12.15 -9.17 -14.04
C ALA A 139 13.17 -10.26 -14.43
N ALA A 140 13.22 -11.37 -13.68
CA ALA A 140 14.10 -12.50 -13.99
C ALA A 140 13.79 -13.12 -15.36
N VAL A 141 12.51 -13.33 -15.67
CA VAL A 141 12.07 -13.88 -16.98
C VAL A 141 12.46 -12.95 -18.13
N LYS A 142 12.41 -11.63 -17.94
CA LYS A 142 12.88 -10.68 -18.96
C LYS A 142 14.38 -10.76 -19.19
N GLU A 143 15.15 -10.95 -18.12
CA GLU A 143 16.60 -11.16 -18.21
C GLU A 143 16.92 -12.47 -18.95
N GLU A 144 16.25 -13.58 -18.59
CA GLU A 144 16.38 -14.86 -19.28
C GLU A 144 16.02 -14.76 -20.76
N LEU A 145 14.98 -14.02 -21.11
CA LEU A 145 14.60 -13.82 -22.51
C LEU A 145 15.70 -13.07 -23.27
N SER A 146 16.30 -12.04 -22.65
CA SER A 146 17.44 -11.35 -23.25
C SER A 146 18.68 -12.23 -23.42
N THR A 147 18.94 -13.17 -22.51
CA THR A 147 20.10 -14.08 -22.65
C THR A 147 19.86 -15.12 -23.73
N VAL A 148 18.63 -15.62 -23.88
CA VAL A 148 18.23 -16.51 -24.97
C VAL A 148 18.40 -15.83 -26.32
N ASP A 149 17.96 -14.57 -26.47
CA ASP A 149 18.13 -13.80 -27.71
C ASP A 149 19.62 -13.62 -28.08
N GLN A 150 20.47 -13.34 -27.08
CA GLN A 150 21.91 -13.25 -27.27
C GLN A 150 22.53 -14.59 -27.69
N LEU A 151 22.14 -15.69 -27.04
CA LEU A 151 22.60 -17.03 -27.39
C LEU A 151 22.20 -17.40 -28.82
N GLN A 152 20.97 -17.10 -29.22
CA GLN A 152 20.49 -17.37 -30.57
C GLN A 152 21.30 -16.58 -31.62
N SER A 153 21.64 -15.32 -31.33
CA SER A 153 22.53 -14.53 -32.19
C SER A 153 23.95 -15.13 -32.27
N CYS A 154 24.51 -15.58 -31.15
CA CYS A 154 25.81 -16.23 -31.09
C CYS A 154 25.84 -17.55 -31.88
N ILE A 155 24.81 -18.39 -31.73
CA ILE A 155 24.67 -19.64 -32.49
C ILE A 155 24.61 -19.33 -33.99
N ALA A 156 23.80 -18.35 -34.40
CA ALA A 156 23.71 -17.95 -35.81
C ALA A 156 25.08 -17.51 -36.36
N LYS A 157 25.81 -16.67 -35.63
CA LYS A 157 27.17 -16.26 -36.00
C LYS A 157 28.14 -17.43 -36.09
N ASN A 158 28.09 -18.35 -35.13
CA ASN A 158 29.00 -19.49 -35.10
C ASN A 158 28.71 -20.44 -36.28
N ASN A 159 27.43 -20.71 -36.57
CA ASN A 159 27.03 -21.48 -37.74
C ASN A 159 27.53 -20.82 -39.03
N THR A 160 27.38 -19.50 -39.19
CA THR A 160 27.93 -18.81 -40.37
C THR A 160 29.46 -18.92 -40.46
N MET A 161 30.16 -18.95 -39.32
CA MET A 161 31.61 -19.13 -39.29
C MET A 161 31.99 -20.56 -39.69
N CYS A 162 31.30 -21.58 -39.17
CA CYS A 162 31.46 -22.97 -39.58
C CYS A 162 31.23 -23.13 -41.09
N ASP A 163 30.12 -22.58 -41.60
CA ASP A 163 29.81 -22.59 -43.04
C ASP A 163 30.92 -21.95 -43.86
N ILE A 164 31.45 -20.79 -43.43
CA ILE A 164 32.58 -20.14 -44.12
C ILE A 164 33.82 -21.03 -44.08
N THR A 165 34.16 -21.62 -42.94
CA THR A 165 35.36 -22.47 -42.82
C THR A 165 35.25 -23.75 -43.66
N GLU A 166 34.08 -24.39 -43.69
CA GLU A 166 33.83 -25.56 -44.53
C GLU A 166 33.91 -25.20 -46.02
N ASN A 167 33.30 -24.08 -46.41
CA ASN A 167 33.31 -23.61 -47.80
C ASN A 167 34.63 -22.94 -48.24
N SER A 168 35.50 -22.54 -47.32
CA SER A 168 36.83 -21.97 -47.64
C SER A 168 37.83 -23.03 -48.11
N PHE A 169 37.57 -24.30 -47.80
CA PHE A 169 38.38 -25.43 -48.23
C PHE A 169 37.55 -26.47 -49.01
N PRO A 170 36.86 -26.08 -50.10
CA PRO A 170 35.82 -26.90 -50.73
C PRO A 170 36.37 -28.18 -51.40
N ASN A 171 37.69 -28.38 -51.43
CA ASN A 171 38.37 -29.52 -52.05
C ASN A 171 39.50 -30.11 -51.18
N LEU A 172 39.61 -29.73 -49.91
CA LEU A 172 40.55 -30.37 -48.99
C LEU A 172 39.81 -31.52 -48.32
N ASP A 173 39.86 -32.71 -48.92
CA ASP A 173 39.47 -33.94 -48.21
C ASP A 173 40.56 -34.21 -47.16
N THR A 174 40.54 -33.42 -46.08
CA THR A 174 41.59 -33.38 -45.06
C THR A 174 41.78 -34.74 -44.42
N ASN A 175 40.70 -35.51 -44.28
CA ASN A 175 40.75 -36.89 -43.81
C ASN A 175 41.47 -37.79 -44.80
N ARG A 176 41.15 -37.73 -46.09
CA ARG A 176 41.86 -38.49 -47.12
C ARG A 176 43.33 -38.07 -47.26
N ASN A 177 43.61 -36.77 -47.18
CA ASN A 177 44.97 -36.24 -47.22
C ASN A 177 45.78 -36.63 -45.98
N MET A 178 45.16 -36.68 -44.80
CA MET A 178 45.80 -37.23 -43.60
C MET A 178 46.07 -38.73 -43.74
N LEU A 179 45.13 -39.48 -44.31
CA LEU A 179 45.30 -40.92 -44.56
C LEU A 179 46.44 -41.19 -45.55
N THR A 180 46.55 -40.43 -46.63
CA THR A 180 47.67 -40.57 -47.58
C THR A 180 49.01 -40.18 -46.97
N VAL A 181 49.07 -39.11 -46.17
CA VAL A 181 50.29 -38.75 -45.42
C VAL A 181 50.69 -39.86 -44.44
N LEU A 182 49.73 -40.48 -43.75
CA LEU A 182 49.99 -41.62 -42.87
C LEU A 182 50.49 -42.85 -43.62
N GLU A 183 49.97 -43.11 -44.82
CA GLU A 183 50.45 -44.18 -45.69
C GLU A 183 51.89 -43.91 -46.15
N TYR A 184 52.20 -42.70 -46.61
CA TYR A 184 53.57 -42.31 -46.97
C TYR A 184 54.52 -42.40 -45.78
N TYR A 185 54.09 -42.00 -44.59
CA TYR A 185 54.89 -42.12 -43.38
C TYR A 185 55.17 -43.59 -43.04
N LYS A 186 54.17 -44.47 -43.13
CA LYS A 186 54.35 -45.92 -42.91
C LYS A 186 55.29 -46.54 -43.94
N GLU A 187 55.15 -46.17 -45.21
CA GLU A 187 56.01 -46.66 -46.28
C GLU A 187 57.45 -46.16 -46.13
N PHE A 188 57.63 -44.89 -45.79
CA PHE A 188 58.93 -44.29 -45.50
C PHE A 188 59.59 -44.93 -44.28
N HIS A 189 58.84 -45.14 -43.20
CA HIS A 189 59.31 -45.83 -42.01
C HIS A 189 59.76 -47.26 -42.36
N ASN A 190 58.93 -48.03 -43.07
CA ASN A 190 59.30 -49.37 -43.52
C ASN A 190 60.54 -49.37 -44.42
N LYS A 191 60.69 -48.41 -45.34
CA LYS A 191 61.89 -48.27 -46.17
C LYS A 191 63.14 -47.94 -45.34
N LEU A 192 63.04 -47.10 -44.33
CA LEU A 192 64.12 -46.84 -43.38
C LEU A 192 64.45 -48.10 -42.55
N SER A 193 63.45 -48.83 -42.09
CA SER A 193 63.63 -50.10 -41.37
C SER A 193 64.27 -51.18 -42.25
N CYS A 194 63.96 -51.22 -43.55
CA CYS A 194 64.58 -52.12 -44.53
C CYS A 194 65.94 -51.62 -45.04
N SER A 195 66.21 -50.31 -44.99
CA SER A 195 67.53 -49.73 -45.30
C SER A 195 68.50 -49.77 -44.11
N LEU A 196 68.02 -50.17 -42.93
CA LEU A 196 68.82 -50.59 -41.78
C LEU A 196 69.37 -52.02 -41.92
N ILE A 197 69.36 -52.56 -43.15
CA ILE A 197 70.26 -53.64 -43.53
C ILE A 197 71.64 -53.02 -43.68
N GLU A 198 72.44 -53.14 -42.61
CA GLU A 198 73.90 -53.12 -42.60
C GLU A 198 74.53 -52.32 -43.75
N THR A 199 74.76 -51.02 -43.54
CA THR A 199 75.78 -50.35 -44.34
C THR A 199 77.06 -51.14 -44.17
N GLN A 200 77.55 -51.73 -45.27
CA GLN A 200 78.88 -52.32 -45.41
C GLN A 200 79.95 -51.24 -45.22
N LYS A 201 80.03 -50.63 -44.03
CA LYS A 201 81.14 -49.78 -43.63
C LYS A 201 82.44 -50.58 -43.53
N GLU A 202 82.35 -51.91 -43.53
CA GLU A 202 83.49 -52.84 -43.48
C GLU A 202 84.01 -53.31 -44.86
N LYS A 203 83.34 -53.03 -45.99
CA LYS A 203 83.77 -53.56 -47.31
C LYS A 203 84.57 -52.60 -48.18
N TYR A 204 84.59 -51.30 -47.89
CA TYR A 204 85.25 -50.29 -48.73
C TYR A 204 86.15 -49.30 -47.97
N ASN A 205 86.49 -49.56 -46.70
CA ASN A 205 87.43 -48.72 -45.95
C ASN A 205 88.62 -49.57 -45.47
N PRO A 206 89.74 -49.64 -46.22
CA PRO A 206 90.94 -50.38 -45.81
C PRO A 206 91.85 -49.56 -44.87
N PHE A 207 91.26 -48.72 -44.02
CA PHE A 207 91.97 -47.99 -42.98
C PHE A 207 91.17 -48.05 -41.68
N GLU A 208 91.40 -49.08 -40.87
CA GLU A 208 91.32 -48.92 -39.43
C GLU A 208 92.60 -48.25 -38.92
N ASN A 209 92.41 -47.45 -37.88
CA ASN A 209 93.41 -46.72 -37.09
C ASN A 209 93.94 -45.41 -37.66
N ILE A 210 93.09 -44.39 -37.57
CA ILE A 210 93.53 -43.11 -37.02
C ILE A 210 92.65 -42.83 -35.80
N GLU A 211 93.26 -42.85 -34.61
CA GLU A 211 92.68 -42.33 -33.38
C GLU A 211 92.21 -40.89 -33.62
N GLY A 212 90.90 -40.70 -33.55
CA GLY A 212 90.24 -39.40 -33.68
C GLY A 212 89.36 -39.16 -32.47
N GLU A 213 89.98 -38.72 -31.39
CA GLU A 213 89.34 -38.05 -30.26
C GLU A 213 88.43 -36.93 -30.78
N ILE A 214 87.10 -37.03 -30.63
CA ILE A 214 86.23 -35.84 -30.53
C ILE A 214 85.05 -36.12 -29.57
N CYS A 215 85.21 -35.55 -28.38
CA CYS A 215 84.27 -34.80 -27.56
C CYS A 215 82.84 -35.31 -27.34
N ASP A 216 82.63 -35.72 -26.10
CA ASP A 216 81.36 -35.79 -25.40
C ASP A 216 80.61 -34.44 -25.42
N PHE A 217 79.41 -34.43 -25.98
CA PHE A 217 78.50 -33.28 -26.02
C PHE A 217 77.44 -33.33 -24.91
N ASP A 218 77.51 -34.28 -23.98
CA ASP A 218 76.62 -34.36 -22.80
C ASP A 218 77.16 -33.54 -21.60
N SER A 219 78.01 -32.56 -21.87
CA SER A 219 78.23 -31.41 -20.98
C SER A 219 77.44 -30.17 -21.47
N LEU A 220 76.14 -30.38 -21.73
CA LEU A 220 75.12 -29.34 -21.89
C LEU A 220 73.86 -29.71 -21.08
#